data_AF-A0A2T4WWS5-F1
#
_entry.id   AF-A0A2T4WWS5-F1
#
_cell.length_a   1.000
_cell.length_b   1.000
_cell.length_c   1.000
_cell.angle_alpha   90.00
_cell.angle_beta   90.00
_cell.angle_gamma   90.00
#
_symmetry.space_group_name_H-M   'P 1'
#
loop_
_entity.id
_entity.type
_entity.pdbx_description
1 polymer ?
#
loop_
_entity_poly.entity_id
_entity_poly.type
_entity_poly.pdbx_seq_one_letter_code
_entity_poly.pdbx_strand_id
1 'polypeptide(L)'
;MQKLTNKEEEIMQILWKLEKAFVKDILAEITEDQPHYNTLSTIVRNLEDKGYVDHIAYGKTHQYFPIINKEDYRKRFFNTAIDAYFNSSYKNVVSFFAKEEKISVEELKEIINLIENSK
;
A
#
# COMPACT_ATOMS: atom_id res chain seq x y z
N MET A 1 -13.07 -4.43 -3.17
CA MET A 1 -11.86 -4.02 -3.92
C MET A 1 -10.99 -5.25 -4.13
N GLN A 2 -10.42 -5.42 -5.31
CA GLN A 2 -9.62 -6.60 -5.65
C GLN A 2 -8.19 -6.47 -5.14
N LYS A 3 -7.56 -7.59 -4.72
CA LYS A 3 -6.16 -7.60 -4.26
C LYS A 3 -5.23 -7.05 -5.36
N LEU A 4 -4.30 -6.18 -4.96
CA LEU A 4 -3.25 -5.68 -5.84
C LEU A 4 -2.15 -6.73 -6.00
N THR A 5 -1.60 -6.81 -7.21
CA THR A 5 -0.34 -7.50 -7.46
C THR A 5 0.83 -6.66 -6.93
N ASN A 6 2.01 -7.27 -6.77
CA ASN A 6 3.19 -6.55 -6.28
C ASN A 6 3.53 -5.33 -7.15
N LYS A 7 3.43 -5.46 -8.49
CA LYS A 7 3.70 -4.35 -9.43
C LYS A 7 2.65 -3.23 -9.32
N GLU A 8 1.38 -3.59 -9.12
CA GLU A 8 0.31 -2.60 -8.90
C GLU A 8 0.49 -1.85 -7.57
N GLU A 9 0.91 -2.56 -6.52
CA GLU A 9 1.16 -1.97 -5.21
C GLU A 9 2.36 -1.02 -5.23
N GLU A 10 3.42 -1.37 -5.94
CA GLU A 10 4.57 -0.48 -6.20
C GLU A 10 4.13 0.83 -6.86
N ILE A 11 3.31 0.74 -7.91
CA ILE A 11 2.77 1.93 -8.60
C ILE A 11 1.89 2.76 -7.66
N MET A 12 1.10 2.13 -6.78
CA MET A 12 0.32 2.84 -5.78
C MET A 12 1.21 3.58 -4.77
N GLN A 13 2.35 3.01 -4.35
CA GLN A 13 3.31 3.72 -3.48
C GLN A 13 3.84 5.00 -4.14
N ILE A 14 4.16 4.92 -5.43
CA ILE A 14 4.60 6.08 -6.22
C ILE A 14 3.45 7.09 -6.35
N LEU A 15 2.24 6.66 -6.67
CA LEU A 15 1.09 7.55 -6.82
C LEU A 15 0.68 8.23 -5.50
N TRP A 16 0.79 7.56 -4.36
CA TRP A 16 0.58 8.20 -3.06
C TRP A 16 1.64 9.25 -2.74
N LYS A 17 2.87 9.09 -3.23
CA LYS A 17 3.94 10.08 -3.09
C LYS A 17 3.75 11.28 -4.00
N LEU A 18 3.36 11.04 -5.26
CA LEU A 18 3.20 12.08 -6.27
C LEU A 18 1.86 12.82 -6.19
N GLU A 19 0.84 12.20 -5.55
CA GLU A 19 -0.56 12.63 -5.44
C GLU A 19 -1.31 12.74 -6.78
N LYS A 20 -0.70 13.31 -7.82
CA LYS A 20 -1.22 13.40 -9.19
C LYS A 20 -0.07 13.24 -10.17
N ALA A 21 -0.16 12.27 -11.07
CA ALA A 21 0.94 11.93 -11.97
C ALA A 21 0.45 11.48 -13.34
N PHE A 22 1.18 11.84 -14.40
CA PHE A 22 1.08 11.17 -15.69
C PHE A 22 1.87 9.86 -15.66
N VAL A 23 1.57 8.93 -16.56
CA VAL A 23 2.31 7.65 -16.68
C VAL A 23 3.82 7.87 -16.82
N LYS A 24 4.25 8.94 -17.51
CA LYS A 24 5.67 9.31 -17.64
C LYS A 24 6.32 9.70 -16.31
N ASP A 25 5.57 10.32 -15.41
CA ASP A 25 6.08 10.77 -14.12
C ASP A 25 6.21 9.58 -13.17
N ILE A 26 5.23 8.67 -13.21
CA ILE A 26 5.30 7.39 -12.50
C ILE A 26 6.51 6.57 -12.99
N LEU A 27 6.72 6.50 -14.30
CA LEU A 27 7.86 5.76 -14.88
C LEU A 27 9.21 6.31 -14.41
N ALA A 28 9.32 7.64 -14.27
CA ALA A 28 10.55 8.30 -13.83
C ALA A 28 10.92 7.99 -12.37
N GLU A 29 9.94 7.65 -11.53
CA GLU A 29 10.17 7.27 -10.12
C GLU A 29 10.55 5.79 -9.96
N ILE A 30 10.32 4.94 -10.96
CA ILE A 30 10.70 3.52 -10.93
C ILE A 30 12.21 3.41 -11.19
N THR A 31 13.00 3.01 -10.19
CA THR A 31 14.47 2.92 -10.31
C THR A 31 14.97 1.55 -10.73
N GLU A 32 14.19 0.49 -10.50
CA GLU A 32 14.54 -0.89 -10.80
C GLU A 32 13.50 -1.53 -11.74
N ASP A 33 13.93 -2.41 -12.66
CA ASP A 33 13.05 -3.11 -13.62
C ASP A 33 12.02 -2.20 -14.32
N GLN A 34 12.48 -1.04 -14.85
CA GLN A 34 11.58 -0.09 -15.51
C GLN A 34 10.78 -0.75 -16.64
N PRO A 35 9.45 -0.84 -16.51
CA PRO A 35 8.63 -1.45 -17.54
C PRO A 35 8.54 -0.53 -18.77
N HIS A 36 8.21 -1.11 -19.92
CA HIS A 36 7.81 -0.30 -21.06
C HIS A 36 6.59 0.57 -20.74
N TYR A 37 6.53 1.77 -21.31
CA TYR A 37 5.45 2.74 -21.10
C TYR A 37 4.05 2.13 -21.29
N ASN A 38 3.84 1.30 -22.32
CA ASN A 38 2.55 0.66 -22.58
C ASN A 38 2.16 -0.34 -21.48
N THR A 39 3.14 -1.07 -20.95
CA THR A 39 2.94 -1.97 -19.82
C THR A 39 2.54 -1.18 -18.58
N LEU A 40 3.26 -0.11 -18.25
CA LEU A 40 2.92 0.76 -17.13
C LEU A 40 1.52 1.37 -17.29
N SER A 41 1.22 1.90 -18.47
CA SER A 41 -0.11 2.45 -18.81
C SER A 41 -1.23 1.42 -18.61
N THR A 42 -0.98 0.17 -19.01
CA THR A 42 -1.94 -0.93 -18.78
C THR A 42 -2.12 -1.21 -17.29
N ILE A 43 -1.04 -1.22 -16.51
CA ILE A 43 -1.15 -1.46 -15.06
C ILE A 43 -1.90 -0.32 -14.37
N VAL A 44 -1.65 0.93 -14.74
CA VAL A 44 -2.36 2.09 -14.17
C VAL A 44 -3.85 2.05 -14.54
N ARG A 45 -4.21 1.63 -15.76
CA ARG A 45 -5.62 1.39 -16.13
C ARG A 45 -6.25 0.24 -15.34
N ASN A 46 -5.52 -0.85 -15.09
CA ASN A 46 -6.02 -1.93 -14.25
C ASN A 46 -6.28 -1.46 -12.80
N LEU A 47 -5.44 -0.57 -12.26
CA LEU A 47 -5.67 0.06 -10.96
C LEU A 47 -6.95 0.91 -10.96
N GLU A 48 -7.22 1.59 -12.07
CA GLU A 48 -8.44 2.38 -12.26
C GLU A 48 -9.68 1.49 -12.33
N ASP A 49 -9.65 0.43 -13.15
CA ASP A 49 -10.73 -0.55 -13.27
C ASP A 49 -11.03 -1.24 -11.92
N LYS A 50 -10.01 -1.40 -11.07
CA LYS A 50 -10.14 -1.94 -9.71
C LYS A 50 -10.64 -0.92 -8.68
N GLY A 51 -10.74 0.36 -9.05
CA GLY A 51 -11.21 1.45 -8.20
C GLY A 51 -10.19 1.91 -7.16
N TYR A 52 -8.89 1.85 -7.47
CA TYR A 52 -7.82 2.38 -6.60
C TYR A 52 -7.37 3.78 -7.00
N VAL A 53 -7.44 4.07 -8.30
CA VAL A 53 -7.06 5.36 -8.90
C VAL A 53 -8.19 5.83 -9.80
N ASP A 54 -8.17 7.12 -10.11
CA ASP A 54 -9.02 7.74 -11.11
C ASP A 54 -8.15 8.70 -11.95
N HIS A 55 -8.69 9.26 -13.03
CA HIS A 55 -7.93 10.13 -13.92
C HIS A 55 -8.67 11.41 -14.33
N ILE A 56 -7.88 12.43 -14.65
CA ILE A 56 -8.32 13.63 -15.34
C ILE A 56 -7.74 13.61 -16.75
N ALA A 57 -8.61 13.73 -17.76
CA ALA A 57 -8.19 13.78 -19.15
C ALA A 57 -7.66 15.18 -19.53
N TYR A 58 -6.44 15.21 -20.06
CA TYR A 58 -5.79 16.39 -20.64
C TYR A 58 -5.53 16.12 -22.13
N GLY A 59 -6.56 16.34 -22.95
CA GLY A 59 -6.52 16.03 -24.37
C GLY A 59 -6.32 14.53 -24.63
N LYS A 60 -5.12 14.14 -25.09
CA LYS A 60 -4.77 12.73 -25.36
C LYS A 60 -4.01 12.04 -24.22
N THR A 61 -3.73 12.74 -23.12
CA THR A 61 -3.01 12.19 -21.97
C THR A 61 -3.90 12.21 -20.73
N HIS A 62 -3.63 11.30 -19.79
CA HIS A 62 -4.40 11.16 -18.55
C HIS A 62 -3.48 11.41 -17.36
N GLN A 63 -3.91 12.29 -16.45
CA GLN A 63 -3.27 12.47 -15.15
C GLN A 63 -4.02 11.61 -14.14
N TYR A 64 -3.35 10.64 -13.54
CA TYR A 64 -3.93 9.72 -12.57
C TYR A 64 -3.69 10.20 -11.15
N PHE A 65 -4.62 9.87 -10.25
CA PHE A 65 -4.55 10.19 -8.83
C PHE A 65 -5.20 9.08 -7.99
N PRO A 66 -4.70 8.80 -6.78
CA PRO A 66 -5.28 7.78 -5.92
C PRO A 66 -6.60 8.27 -5.34
N ILE A 67 -7.63 7.40 -5.34
CA ILE A 67 -8.93 7.68 -4.70
C ILE A 67 -9.07 7.04 -3.32
N ILE A 68 -8.15 6.15 -2.96
CA ILE A 68 -7.99 5.60 -1.61
C ILE A 68 -6.72 6.16 -0.98
N ASN A 69 -6.80 6.61 0.27
CA ASN A 69 -5.61 7.03 1.00
C ASN A 69 -4.77 5.80 1.44
N LYS A 70 -3.47 6.03 1.64
CA LYS A 70 -2.51 5.00 2.03
C LYS A 70 -2.88 4.33 3.36
N GLU A 71 -3.45 5.07 4.30
CA GLU A 71 -3.79 4.55 5.63
C GLU A 71 -4.96 3.56 5.59
N ASP A 72 -6.00 3.86 4.84
CA ASP A 72 -7.18 3.02 4.67
C ASP A 72 -6.85 1.76 3.90
N TYR A 73 -5.99 1.88 2.87
CA TYR A 73 -5.42 0.72 2.21
C TYR A 73 -4.63 -0.15 3.20
N ARG A 74 -3.72 0.45 3.98
CA ARG A 74 -2.92 -0.26 5.00
C ARG A 74 -3.81 -0.96 6.02
N LYS A 75 -4.80 -0.28 6.59
CA LYS A 75 -5.74 -0.85 7.58
C LYS A 75 -6.45 -2.08 7.01
N ARG A 76 -7.00 -1.96 5.80
CA ARG A 76 -7.70 -3.07 5.14
C ARG A 76 -6.78 -4.25 4.84
N PHE A 77 -5.57 -3.97 4.33
CA PHE A 77 -4.57 -4.99 4.06
C PHE A 77 -4.21 -5.76 5.33
N PHE A 78 -3.88 -5.06 6.42
CA PHE A 78 -3.54 -5.69 7.69
C PHE A 78 -4.69 -6.49 8.29
N ASN A 79 -5.92 -5.97 8.29
CA ASN A 79 -7.07 -6.72 8.79
C ASN A 79 -7.25 -8.04 8.02
N THR A 80 -7.14 -7.98 6.69
CA THR A 80 -7.23 -9.18 5.84
C THR A 80 -6.12 -10.19 6.15
N ALA A 81 -4.88 -9.72 6.38
CA ALA A 81 -3.77 -10.58 6.74
C ALA A 81 -3.94 -11.21 8.14
N ILE A 82 -4.45 -10.44 9.12
CA ILE A 82 -4.70 -10.93 10.47
C ILE A 82 -5.81 -11.98 10.47
N ASP A 83 -6.87 -11.77 9.69
CA ASP A 83 -7.95 -12.72 9.53
C ASP A 83 -7.46 -14.02 8.85
N ALA A 84 -6.66 -13.90 7.79
CA ALA A 84 -6.21 -15.04 7.01
C ALA A 84 -5.12 -15.89 7.70
N TYR A 85 -4.22 -15.28 8.48
CA TYR A 85 -3.02 -15.95 9.00
C TYR A 85 -2.93 -16.01 10.52
N PHE A 86 -3.72 -15.19 11.24
CA PHE A 86 -3.60 -15.05 12.69
C PHE A 86 -4.92 -15.31 13.44
N ASN A 87 -5.90 -15.95 12.80
CA ASN A 87 -7.21 -16.27 13.36
C ASN A 87 -7.90 -15.04 13.99
N SER A 88 -7.82 -13.90 13.31
CA SER A 88 -8.39 -12.61 13.78
C SER A 88 -7.87 -12.15 15.16
N SER A 89 -6.70 -12.64 15.60
CA SER A 89 -6.15 -12.36 16.93
C SER A 89 -4.88 -11.53 16.86
N TYR A 90 -4.98 -10.27 17.27
CA TYR A 90 -3.83 -9.38 17.45
C TYR A 90 -2.81 -9.93 18.47
N LYS A 91 -3.26 -10.71 19.47
CA LYS A 91 -2.37 -11.41 20.40
C LYS A 91 -1.46 -12.40 19.68
N ASN A 92 -1.98 -13.09 18.65
CA ASN A 92 -1.18 -14.05 17.88
C ASN A 92 -0.11 -13.34 17.04
N VAL A 93 -0.42 -12.16 16.52
CA VAL A 93 0.55 -11.31 15.80
C VAL A 93 1.69 -10.89 16.74
N VAL A 94 1.38 -10.38 17.93
CA VAL A 94 2.40 -9.99 18.92
C VAL A 94 3.22 -11.19 19.38
N SER A 95 2.56 -12.34 19.61
CA SER A 95 3.25 -13.58 20.00
C SER A 95 4.18 -14.10 18.91
N PHE A 96 3.83 -13.91 17.63
CA PHE A 96 4.69 -14.25 16.50
C PHE A 96 5.96 -13.39 16.50
N PHE A 97 5.84 -12.06 16.67
CA PHE A 97 7.01 -11.19 16.73
C PHE A 97 7.92 -11.47 17.93
N ALA A 98 7.34 -11.78 19.09
CA ALA A 98 8.11 -12.16 20.28
C ALA A 98 8.87 -13.48 20.10
N LYS A 99 8.29 -14.46 19.37
CA LYS A 99 8.93 -15.75 19.10
C LYS A 99 10.02 -15.69 18.03
N GLU A 100 9.84 -14.82 17.03
CA GLU A 100 10.81 -14.63 15.94
C GLU A 100 11.98 -13.71 16.34
N GLU A 101 12.02 -13.24 17.60
CA GLU A 101 12.99 -12.26 18.12
C GLU A 101 13.04 -10.96 17.28
N LYS A 102 11.95 -10.66 16.55
CA LYS A 102 11.82 -9.45 15.71
C LYS A 102 11.41 -8.21 16.50
N ILE A 103 11.19 -8.35 17.81
CA ILE A 103 10.88 -7.27 18.72
C ILE A 103 11.65 -7.45 20.03
N SER A 104 12.34 -6.39 20.45
CA SER A 104 13.02 -6.33 21.72
C SER A 104 12.05 -6.13 22.89
N VAL A 105 12.52 -6.42 24.10
CA VAL A 105 11.74 -6.18 25.33
C VAL A 105 11.49 -4.68 25.51
N GLU A 106 12.44 -3.85 25.11
CA GLU A 106 12.36 -2.38 25.14
C GLU A 106 11.25 -1.86 24.20
N GLU A 107 11.24 -2.28 22.93
CA GLU A 107 10.20 -1.91 21.97
C GLU A 107 8.81 -2.38 22.43
N LEU A 108 8.71 -3.58 23.03
CA LEU A 108 7.45 -4.06 23.57
C LEU A 108 6.96 -3.19 24.74
N LYS A 109 7.86 -2.72 25.61
CA LYS A 109 7.52 -1.80 26.70
C LYS A 109 7.05 -0.44 26.17
N GLU A 110 7.66 0.06 25.10
CA GLU A 110 7.19 1.29 24.44
C GLU A 110 5.76 1.13 23.92
N ILE A 111 5.45 -0.01 23.30
CA ILE A 111 4.08 -0.31 22.84
C ILE A 111 3.10 -0.39 24.01
N ILE A 112 3.47 -1.05 25.11
CA ILE A 112 2.64 -1.12 26.33
C ILE A 112 2.36 0.29 26.86
N ASN A 113 3.40 1.13 26.97
CA ASN A 113 3.26 2.51 27.41
C ASN A 113 2.34 3.33 26.48
N LEU A 114 2.38 3.12 25.16
CA LEU A 114 1.46 3.76 24.23
C LEU A 114 0.00 3.37 24.52
N ILE A 115 -0.27 2.10 24.82
CA ILE A 115 -1.63 1.62 25.15
C ILE A 115 -2.12 2.20 26.48
N GLU A 116 -1.26 2.25 27.49
CA GLU A 116 -1.61 2.74 28.83
C GLU A 116 -1.84 4.26 28.85
N ASN A 117 -1.10 5.02 28.04
CA ASN A 117 -1.22 6.48 27.95
C ASN A 117 -2.20 6.99 26.89
N SER A 118 -2.76 6.09 26.06
CA SER A 118 -3.84 6.43 25.10
C SER A 118 -5.23 6.37 25.72
N LYS A 119 -5.32 6.36 27.06
CA LYS A 119 -6.58 6.41 27.83
C LYS A 119 -7.01 7.83 28.15
#